data_AF-A0AAP9CJ93-F1
#
_entry.id   AF-A0AAP9CJ93-F1
#
_cell.length_a   1.000
_cell.length_b   1.000
_cell.length_c   1.000
_cell.angle_alpha   90.00
_cell.angle_beta   90.00
_cell.angle_gamma   90.00
#
_symmetry.space_group_name_H-M   'P 1'
#
loop_
_entity.id
_entity.type
_entity.pdbx_description
1 polymer ?
#
loop_
_entity_poly.entity_id
_entity_poly.type
_entity_poly.pdbx_seq_one_letter_code
_entity_poly.pdbx_strand_id
1 'polypeptide(L)'
;MPLERSRIGVFAALIGCTLASTAHAASEHEMAVGGAALYQVCGEKHPEKELSLEQFISLHPHMSTQLANDIREFSSQPKHKAELEQMVVRMRTEATQELLEVICDSYYRDAKGRE
;
A
#
# COMPACT_ATOMS: atom_id res chain seq x y z
N MET A 1 8.00 -5.29 25.35
CA MET A 1 7.28 -4.34 24.48
C MET A 1 8.28 -3.24 24.12
N PRO A 2 8.60 -2.94 22.83
CA PRO A 2 7.61 -2.70 21.76
C PRO A 2 8.06 -3.19 20.35
N LEU A 3 7.36 -4.18 19.79
CA LEU A 3 7.43 -4.51 18.35
C LEU A 3 6.32 -3.82 17.53
N GLU A 4 5.42 -3.09 18.20
CA GLU A 4 4.25 -2.47 17.58
C GLU A 4 4.56 -1.14 16.86
N ARG A 5 5.75 -0.57 17.08
CA ARG A 5 6.15 0.70 16.45
C ARG A 5 6.75 0.54 15.05
N SER A 6 7.10 -0.68 14.64
CA SER A 6 7.74 -0.95 13.33
C SER A 6 6.76 -1.05 12.16
N ARG A 7 5.45 -1.23 12.41
CA ARG A 7 4.45 -1.43 11.34
C ARG A 7 4.15 -0.16 10.54
N ILE A 8 4.34 1.02 11.15
CA ILE A 8 4.08 2.33 10.51
C ILE A 8 5.23 2.74 9.58
N GLY A 9 6.46 2.30 9.87
CA GLY A 9 7.65 2.70 9.10
C GLY A 9 7.72 2.12 7.69
N VAL A 10 7.02 1.01 7.44
CA VAL A 10 7.15 0.23 6.21
C VAL A 10 6.37 0.86 5.03
N PHE A 11 5.19 1.41 5.29
CA PHE A 11 4.39 2.13 4.27
C PHE A 11 5.09 3.41 3.82
N ALA A 12 5.59 4.18 4.79
CA ALA A 12 6.35 5.40 4.55
C ALA A 12 7.70 5.10 3.88
N ALA A 13 8.34 3.98 4.23
CA ALA A 13 9.59 3.55 3.59
C ALA A 13 9.38 3.14 2.12
N LEU A 14 8.29 2.45 1.77
CA LEU A 14 8.01 2.14 0.36
C LEU A 14 7.72 3.37 -0.47
N ILE A 15 6.81 4.23 0.01
CA ILE A 15 6.51 5.50 -0.66
C ILE A 15 7.81 6.31 -0.77
N GLY A 16 8.64 6.35 0.28
CA GLY A 16 9.93 7.02 0.26
C GLY A 16 10.99 6.36 -0.64
N CYS A 17 10.93 5.05 -0.88
CA CYS A 17 11.87 4.32 -1.74
C CYS A 17 11.45 4.32 -3.21
N THR A 18 10.16 4.24 -3.52
CA THR A 18 9.64 4.40 -4.89
C THR A 18 9.61 5.86 -5.32
N LEU A 19 9.42 6.79 -4.38
CA LEU A 19 9.52 8.24 -4.58
C LEU A 19 10.85 8.81 -4.11
N ALA A 20 11.92 8.01 -3.97
CA ALA A 20 13.24 8.48 -3.52
C ALA A 20 13.84 9.59 -4.40
N SER A 21 13.25 9.85 -5.57
CA SER A 21 13.55 10.98 -6.44
C SER A 21 12.93 12.31 -5.98
N THR A 22 12.04 12.33 -4.98
CA THR A 22 11.38 13.53 -4.46
C THR A 22 11.32 13.48 -2.94
N ALA A 23 12.28 14.13 -2.28
CA ALA A 23 12.27 14.42 -0.84
C ALA A 23 11.11 15.37 -0.40
N HIS A 24 10.03 15.44 -1.17
CA HIS A 24 8.79 16.12 -0.80
C HIS A 24 7.93 15.13 -0.02
N ALA A 25 7.27 15.62 1.04
CA ALA A 25 6.14 14.91 1.60
C ALA A 25 5.21 14.53 0.43
N ALA A 26 5.05 13.22 0.19
CA ALA A 26 4.18 12.73 -0.87
C ALA A 26 2.82 13.42 -0.70
N SER A 27 2.31 13.97 -1.79
CA SER A 27 0.98 14.59 -1.77
C SER A 27 -0.06 13.56 -1.31
N GLU A 28 -1.18 14.00 -0.73
CA GLU A 28 -2.26 13.08 -0.32
C GLU A 28 -2.72 12.20 -1.51
N HIS A 29 -2.74 12.78 -2.71
CA HIS A 29 -2.99 12.08 -3.97
C HIS A 29 -1.97 10.97 -4.24
N GLU A 30 -0.67 11.26 -4.19
CA GLU A 30 0.38 10.25 -4.39
C GLU A 30 0.33 9.13 -3.34
N MET A 31 0.01 9.48 -2.09
CA MET A 31 -0.22 8.48 -1.03
C MET A 31 -1.45 7.61 -1.33
N ALA A 32 -2.52 8.19 -1.87
CA ALA A 32 -3.74 7.47 -2.21
C ALA A 32 -3.52 6.51 -3.38
N VAL A 33 -2.93 7.00 -4.47
CA VAL A 33 -2.58 6.19 -5.65
C VAL A 33 -1.57 5.11 -5.26
N GLY A 34 -0.56 5.45 -4.45
CA GLY A 34 0.44 4.51 -3.95
C GLY A 34 -0.17 3.43 -3.05
N GLY A 35 -1.06 3.81 -2.13
CA GLY A 35 -1.77 2.86 -1.26
C GLY A 35 -2.65 1.90 -2.05
N ALA A 36 -3.41 2.40 -3.03
CA ALA A 36 -4.21 1.57 -3.92
C ALA A 36 -3.33 0.63 -4.77
N ALA A 37 -2.21 1.12 -5.30
CA ALA A 37 -1.29 0.32 -6.09
C ALA A 37 -0.64 -0.78 -5.25
N LEU A 38 -0.25 -0.48 -4.00
CA LEU A 38 0.31 -1.47 -3.08
C LEU A 38 -0.70 -2.58 -2.76
N TYR A 39 -1.96 -2.20 -2.50
CA TYR A 39 -3.05 -3.17 -2.32
C TYR A 39 -3.20 -4.10 -3.54
N GLN A 40 -3.23 -3.55 -4.76
CA GLN A 40 -3.31 -4.36 -5.99
C GLN A 40 -2.07 -5.25 -6.18
N VAL A 41 -0.88 -4.72 -5.95
CA VAL A 41 0.37 -5.48 -6.08
C VAL A 41 0.37 -6.69 -5.16
N CYS A 42 -0.06 -6.54 -3.91
CA CYS A 42 -0.15 -7.66 -2.97
C CYS A 42 -1.19 -8.69 -3.41
N GLY A 43 -2.40 -8.26 -3.80
CA GLY A 43 -3.45 -9.15 -4.28
C GLY A 43 -3.05 -9.96 -5.52
N GLU A 44 -2.31 -9.36 -6.44
CA GLU A 44 -1.80 -10.05 -7.63
C GLU A 44 -0.63 -11.00 -7.33
N LYS A 45 0.22 -10.69 -6.34
CA LYS A 45 1.34 -11.56 -5.93
C LYS A 45 0.89 -12.78 -5.14
N HIS A 46 -0.15 -12.64 -4.32
CA HIS A 46 -0.67 -13.71 -3.48
C HIS A 46 -2.18 -13.87 -3.67
N PRO A 47 -2.64 -14.32 -4.85
CA PRO A 47 -4.06 -14.52 -5.11
C PRO A 47 -4.68 -15.58 -4.17
N GLU A 48 -3.87 -16.44 -3.56
CA GLU A 48 -4.29 -17.43 -2.56
C GLU A 48 -4.51 -16.85 -1.16
N LYS A 49 -4.02 -15.64 -0.89
CA LYS A 49 -4.17 -14.98 0.41
C LYS A 49 -5.28 -13.93 0.31
N GLU A 50 -6.33 -14.09 1.10
CA GLU A 50 -7.41 -13.12 1.17
C GLU A 50 -6.99 -11.91 2.01
N LEU A 51 -7.05 -10.72 1.40
CA LEU A 51 -6.95 -9.43 2.08
C LEU A 51 -7.95 -8.50 1.43
N SER A 52 -9.02 -8.17 2.15
CA SER A 52 -9.99 -7.18 1.68
C SER A 52 -9.42 -5.77 1.77
N LEU A 53 -9.93 -4.86 0.94
CA LEU A 53 -9.54 -3.44 0.96
C LEU A 53 -9.79 -2.79 2.34
N GLU A 54 -10.89 -3.16 3.01
CA GLU A 54 -11.19 -2.62 4.35
C GLU A 54 -10.23 -3.17 5.42
N GLN A 55 -9.84 -4.45 5.34
CA GLN A 55 -8.79 -4.99 6.20
C GLN A 55 -7.49 -4.23 5.98
N PHE A 56 -7.08 -4.04 4.72
CA PHE A 56 -5.89 -3.26 4.38
C PHE A 56 -5.93 -1.85 4.98
N ILE A 57 -7.01 -1.09 4.78
CA ILE A 57 -7.18 0.26 5.36
C ILE A 57 -7.12 0.21 6.89
N SER A 58 -7.77 -0.77 7.53
CA SER A 58 -7.79 -0.90 8.99
C SER A 58 -6.41 -1.15 9.61
N LEU A 59 -5.45 -1.68 8.84
CA LEU A 59 -4.07 -1.88 9.28
C LEU A 59 -3.31 -0.54 9.42
N HIS A 60 -3.92 0.57 8.97
CA HIS A 60 -3.39 1.94 9.08
C HIS A 60 -4.24 2.80 10.02
N PRO A 61 -4.19 2.59 11.34
CA PRO A 61 -5.07 3.29 12.31
C PRO A 61 -4.85 4.80 12.39
N HIS A 62 -3.74 5.31 11.84
CA HIS A 62 -3.41 6.74 11.79
C HIS A 62 -3.71 7.39 10.43
N MET A 63 -4.24 6.62 9.48
CA MET A 63 -4.67 7.14 8.18
C MET A 63 -5.85 8.10 8.36
N SER A 64 -5.82 9.24 7.68
CA SER A 64 -6.96 10.15 7.68
C SER A 64 -8.16 9.52 6.96
N THR A 65 -9.38 9.88 7.37
CA THR A 65 -10.60 9.42 6.70
C THR A 65 -10.61 9.80 5.21
N GLN A 66 -10.06 10.97 4.88
CA GLN A 66 -9.94 11.44 3.49
C GLN A 66 -9.03 10.51 2.68
N LEU A 67 -7.81 10.24 3.16
CA LEU A 67 -6.88 9.34 2.48
C LEU A 67 -7.46 7.93 2.33
N ALA A 68 -8.17 7.42 3.34
CA ALA A 68 -8.86 6.13 3.24
C ALA A 68 -9.94 6.13 2.15
N ASN A 69 -10.71 7.21 2.02
CA ASN A 69 -11.71 7.35 0.97
C ASN A 69 -11.08 7.48 -0.41
N ASP A 70 -9.99 8.22 -0.53
CA ASP A 70 -9.27 8.37 -1.79
C ASP A 70 -8.73 7.01 -2.26
N ILE A 71 -8.12 6.21 -1.37
CA ILE A 71 -7.67 4.85 -1.70
C ILE A 71 -8.83 3.98 -2.20
N ARG A 72 -10.01 4.07 -1.57
CA ARG A 72 -11.22 3.35 -2.04
C ARG A 72 -11.64 3.80 -3.42
N GLU A 73 -11.62 5.10 -3.67
CA GLU A 73 -11.95 5.68 -4.97
C GLU A 73 -10.97 5.22 -6.05
N PHE A 74 -9.65 5.32 -5.83
CA PHE A 74 -8.63 4.83 -6.77
C PHE A 74 -8.80 3.34 -7.06
N SER A 75 -9.13 2.55 -6.05
CA SER A 75 -9.28 1.08 -6.18
C SER A 75 -10.57 0.64 -6.87
N SER A 76 -11.58 1.49 -7.00
CA SER A 76 -12.93 1.12 -7.48
C SER A 76 -13.41 1.86 -8.73
N GLN A 77 -12.94 3.09 -8.97
CA GLN A 77 -13.45 3.91 -10.06
C GLN A 77 -12.64 3.72 -11.36
N PRO A 78 -13.30 3.37 -12.50
CA PRO A 78 -12.61 3.13 -13.77
C PRO A 78 -11.78 4.32 -14.28
N LYS A 79 -12.18 5.55 -13.93
CA LYS A 79 -11.51 6.79 -14.37
C LYS A 79 -10.04 6.87 -13.90
N HIS A 80 -9.70 6.16 -12.81
CA HIS A 80 -8.37 6.16 -12.21
C HIS A 80 -7.49 4.99 -12.66
N LYS A 81 -8.04 4.08 -13.48
CA LYS A 81 -7.40 2.82 -13.86
C LYS A 81 -6.02 3.03 -14.49
N ALA A 82 -5.88 3.95 -15.45
CA ALA A 82 -4.63 4.17 -16.15
C ALA A 82 -3.50 4.69 -15.23
N GLU A 83 -3.85 5.60 -14.32
CA GLU A 83 -2.92 6.12 -13.32
C GLU A 83 -2.49 5.03 -12.33
N LEU A 84 -3.45 4.24 -11.86
CA LEU A 84 -3.21 3.14 -10.94
C LEU A 84 -2.31 2.07 -11.57
N GLU A 85 -2.59 1.66 -12.82
CA GLU A 85 -1.75 0.73 -13.59
C GLU A 85 -0.32 1.27 -13.76
N GLN A 86 -0.16 2.56 -14.04
CA GLN A 86 1.15 3.18 -14.14
C GLN A 86 1.90 3.11 -12.80
N MET A 87 1.22 3.37 -11.68
CA MET A 87 1.83 3.26 -10.36
C MET A 87 2.20 1.83 -10.01
N VAL A 88 1.35 0.84 -10.30
CA VAL A 88 1.65 -0.60 -10.12
C VAL A 88 2.92 -0.99 -10.89
N VAL A 89 3.07 -0.55 -12.14
CA VAL A 89 4.28 -0.79 -12.94
C VAL A 89 5.51 -0.15 -12.28
N ARG A 90 5.40 1.11 -11.80
CA ARG A 90 6.49 1.79 -11.09
C ARG A 90 6.89 1.10 -9.79
N MET A 91 5.95 0.46 -9.09
CA MET A 91 6.24 -0.30 -7.88
C MET A 91 6.96 -1.62 -8.17
N ARG A 92 6.81 -2.20 -9.37
CA ARG A 92 7.34 -3.52 -9.74
C ARG A 92 8.69 -3.46 -10.45
N THR A 93 9.64 -2.70 -9.92
CA THR A 93 11.03 -2.75 -10.39
C THR A 93 11.76 -3.94 -9.79
N GLU A 94 12.81 -4.44 -10.43
CA GLU A 94 13.68 -5.49 -9.86
C GLU A 94 14.19 -5.11 -8.45
N ALA A 95 14.54 -3.83 -8.24
CA ALA A 95 15.04 -3.32 -6.97
C ALA A 95 13.98 -3.31 -5.83
N THR A 96 12.70 -3.32 -6.16
CA THR A 96 11.60 -3.22 -5.18
C THR A 96 10.85 -4.52 -4.97
N GLN A 97 11.08 -5.56 -5.78
CA GLN A 97 10.34 -6.83 -5.70
C GLN A 97 10.52 -7.56 -4.37
N GLU A 98 11.75 -7.68 -3.87
CA GLU A 98 12.01 -8.33 -2.57
C GLU A 98 11.38 -7.55 -1.41
N LEU A 99 11.45 -6.21 -1.47
CA LEU A 99 10.84 -5.36 -0.47
C LEU A 99 9.31 -5.48 -0.49
N LEU A 100 8.69 -5.47 -1.68
CA LEU A 100 7.26 -5.68 -1.83
C LEU A 100 6.79 -7.02 -1.26
N GLU A 101 7.57 -8.09 -1.46
CA GLU A 101 7.25 -9.41 -0.91
C GLU A 101 7.13 -9.38 0.61
N VAL A 102 8.14 -8.83 1.29
CA VAL A 102 8.17 -8.71 2.76
C VAL A 102 6.97 -7.91 3.27
N ILE A 103 6.55 -6.91 2.51
CA ILE A 103 5.50 -5.97 2.90
C ILE A 103 4.13 -6.59 2.73
N CYS A 104 3.89 -7.23 1.60
CA CYS A 104 2.66 -8.00 1.38
C CYS A 104 2.52 -9.09 2.44
N ASP A 105 3.58 -9.85 2.73
CA ASP A 105 3.59 -10.84 3.81
C ASP A 105 3.28 -10.24 5.19
N SER A 106 3.72 -9.01 5.46
CA SER A 106 3.36 -8.32 6.70
C SER A 106 1.86 -8.03 6.76
N TYR A 107 1.24 -7.53 5.69
CA TYR A 107 -0.22 -7.27 5.69
C TYR A 107 -1.02 -8.53 5.92
N TYR A 108 -0.70 -9.61 5.21
CA TYR A 108 -1.44 -10.86 5.35
C TYR A 108 -1.31 -11.46 6.75
N ARG A 109 -0.11 -11.41 7.33
CA ARG A 109 0.14 -11.85 8.72
C ARG A 109 -0.65 -11.02 9.71
N ASP A 110 -0.65 -9.70 9.54
CA ASP A 110 -1.31 -8.77 10.46
C ASP A 110 -2.83 -8.81 10.33
N ALA A 111 -3.36 -9.08 9.14
CA ALA A 111 -4.80 -9.29 8.91
C ALA A 111 -5.29 -10.57 9.61
N LYS A 112 -4.57 -11.68 9.50
CA LYS A 112 -4.90 -12.95 10.19
C LYS A 112 -4.85 -12.85 11.72
N GLY A 113 -4.01 -11.98 12.26
CA GLY A 113 -3.92 -11.75 13.70
C GLY A 113 -5.07 -10.92 14.29
N ARG A 114 -5.97 -10.39 13.45
CA ARG A 114 -7.12 -9.54 13.85
C ARG A 114 -8.47 -10.24 13.70
N GLU A 115 -8.49 -11.48 13.20
CA GLU A 115 -9.66 -12.38 13.21
C GLU A 115 -9.90 -12.95 14.61
#